data_AF-A0A8B6BH06-F1
#
_entry.id   AF-A0A8B6BH06-F1
#
_cell.length_a   1.000
_cell.length_b   1.000
_cell.length_c   1.000
_cell.angle_alpha   90.00
_cell.angle_beta   90.00
_cell.angle_gamma   90.00
#
_symmetry.space_group_name_H-M   'P 1'
#
loop_
_entity.id
_entity.type
_entity.pdbx_description
1 polymer ?
#
loop_
_entity_poly.entity_id
_entity_poly.type
_entity_poly.pdbx_seq_one_letter_code
_entity_poly.pdbx_strand_id
1 'polypeptide(L)'
;MLQIRNNFLKQGFIYCYHIVQLLDLNRKVIHSDISCEFKASGNIYPFGYRTHAHSLSRVISGYQVNRTTNGYNMIGKGNPQWPQSFYPVQSKVVIKPGDYLVGRCTYNSMSRNRNTYIGSTADDEMCNFYIMYYTPAGTRLSSRTCAGNNIPNLVNNLPAGSDVELPHNPKLEAVAHSHHGHMGNPEGHEGPSTTTTTTTTTTTTSVPTVKQGTHYLGQSSEFGLPLPQVQGVSFDSTGLMGQIAGVTTDKQGNVYVFHRAERVWDYNAFKFDNTINNQHRPISTNTIVIYNKDGQIIRQLGKNMFFMPHGIEVDDNNNIWVTDVGLHQVLRIPAGKDTPDFILGEKFVPGSDMTHFCKPTDVVVLKTGEFFVSDGYCNARVIKFDKNGNVIKTFGTQNMGQRGDDGYPLPGQFNIPHGMTLVEDKQWLCVADRENGRIQCFDLDGNFQRQYHPKEFGSRLFAVEFCPLHGGMLFAVNGPAGPNGAPVQGIIVDMETGNTLETFNNQQGLKNPHDVAVDSTNLRVYVVELNPNKLWKFDMNPLFTKAVPS
;
A
#
# COMPACT_ATOMS: atom_id res chain seq x y z
N MET A 1 7.70 -22.32 50.56
CA MET A 1 7.33 -21.46 49.41
C MET A 1 8.59 -20.78 48.90
N LEU A 2 9.33 -21.42 47.99
CA LEU A 2 10.40 -20.76 47.25
C LEU A 2 9.74 -19.87 46.20
N GLN A 3 9.74 -18.55 46.40
CA GLN A 3 9.27 -17.60 45.39
C GLN A 3 10.37 -17.49 44.32
N ILE A 4 10.29 -18.34 43.28
CA ILE A 4 11.08 -18.17 42.07
C ILE A 4 10.58 -16.87 41.41
N ARG A 5 11.24 -15.74 41.72
CA ARG A 5 11.09 -14.53 40.91
C ARG A 5 11.80 -14.77 39.59
N ASN A 6 11.08 -15.31 38.62
CA ASN A 6 11.52 -15.30 37.23
C ASN A 6 11.70 -13.83 36.82
N ASN A 7 12.96 -13.39 36.72
CA ASN A 7 13.34 -12.10 36.15
C ASN A 7 13.11 -12.17 34.63
N PHE A 8 11.85 -12.11 34.20
CA PHE A 8 11.52 -12.05 32.79
C PHE A 8 12.10 -10.76 32.20
N LEU A 9 12.98 -10.90 31.21
CA LEU A 9 13.43 -9.81 30.35
C LEU A 9 12.52 -9.75 29.12
N LYS A 10 12.25 -8.55 28.64
CA LYS A 10 11.60 -8.33 27.34
C LYS A 10 12.54 -7.59 26.41
N GLN A 11 12.42 -7.85 25.12
CA GLN A 11 13.18 -7.17 24.07
C GLN A 11 12.28 -6.16 23.36
N GLY A 12 12.90 -5.14 22.76
CA GLY A 12 12.19 -4.13 22.02
C GLY A 12 13.12 -3.29 21.15
N PHE A 13 12.51 -2.35 20.42
CA PHE A 13 13.20 -1.43 19.54
C PHE A 13 12.87 0.02 19.92
N ILE A 14 13.88 0.89 19.85
CA ILE A 14 13.67 2.34 19.76
C ILE A 14 13.98 2.76 18.32
N TYR A 15 13.10 3.55 17.75
CA TYR A 15 13.25 4.13 16.43
C TYR A 15 13.60 5.62 16.55
N CYS A 16 14.85 5.98 16.24
CA CYS A 16 15.30 7.36 16.18
C CYS A 16 15.29 7.81 14.72
N TYR A 17 14.58 8.90 14.41
CA TYR A 17 14.49 9.43 13.05
C TYR A 17 14.38 10.95 12.98
N HIS A 18 14.76 11.53 11.85
CA HIS A 18 14.48 12.94 11.56
C HIS A 18 13.24 13.08 10.67
N ILE A 19 12.44 14.14 10.89
CA ILE A 19 11.09 14.26 10.32
C ILE A 19 11.12 14.87 8.92
N VAL A 20 11.55 16.13 8.79
CA VAL A 20 11.72 16.82 7.49
C VAL A 20 12.89 17.77 7.61
N GLN A 21 13.84 17.67 6.67
CA GLN A 21 14.95 18.61 6.53
C GLN A 21 15.36 18.65 5.06
N LEU A 22 15.54 19.84 4.50
CA LEU A 22 16.13 19.97 3.16
C LEU A 22 17.64 19.70 3.23
N LEU A 23 18.12 18.83 2.36
CA LEU A 23 19.54 18.65 2.09
C LEU A 23 19.92 19.53 0.90
N ASP A 24 20.69 20.59 1.18
CA ASP A 24 21.20 21.51 0.17
C ASP A 24 21.97 20.78 -0.93
N LEU A 25 21.83 21.27 -2.17
CA LEU A 25 22.61 20.79 -3.31
C LEU A 25 24.09 21.16 -3.20
N ASN A 26 24.95 20.35 -3.82
CA ASN A 26 26.38 20.62 -3.98
C ASN A 26 27.15 20.81 -2.66
N ARG A 27 26.76 20.10 -1.60
CA ARG A 27 27.46 20.11 -0.32
C ARG A 27 28.18 18.78 -0.09
N LYS A 28 29.46 18.88 0.25
CA LYS A 28 30.28 17.71 0.60
C LYS A 28 29.85 17.06 1.92
N VAL A 29 29.38 17.88 2.88
CA VAL A 29 28.95 17.45 4.20
C VAL A 29 27.66 18.20 4.55
N ILE A 30 26.61 17.45 4.87
CA ILE A 30 25.36 17.95 5.43
C ILE A 30 25.01 17.07 6.63
N HIS A 31 24.50 17.67 7.71
CA HIS A 31 24.07 16.93 8.89
C HIS A 31 22.55 16.98 9.06
N SER A 32 21.98 15.84 9.41
CA SER A 32 20.64 15.74 9.98
C SER A 32 20.75 15.09 11.35
N ASP A 33 20.28 15.81 12.37
CA ASP A 33 20.58 15.52 13.76
C ASP A 33 19.32 15.16 14.54
N ILE A 34 19.39 14.12 15.38
CA ILE A 34 18.27 13.63 16.18
C ILE A 34 18.60 13.86 17.64
N SER A 35 17.65 14.35 18.43
CA SER A 35 17.80 14.42 19.88
C SER A 35 16.46 14.36 20.62
N CYS A 36 16.39 13.53 21.66
CA CYS A 36 15.21 13.43 22.53
C CYS A 36 15.58 12.97 23.94
N GLU A 37 14.70 13.25 24.89
CA GLU A 37 14.76 12.69 26.24
C GLU A 37 14.19 11.26 26.28
N PHE A 38 14.94 10.33 26.87
CA PHE A 38 14.51 8.97 27.10
C PHE A 38 13.59 8.90 28.33
N LYS A 39 12.30 8.64 28.09
CA LYS A 39 11.26 8.60 29.12
C LYS A 39 10.75 7.17 29.32
N ALA A 40 11.09 6.57 30.46
CA ALA A 40 10.68 5.22 30.83
C ALA A 40 10.59 5.07 32.35
N SER A 41 9.92 4.02 32.83
CA SER A 41 9.85 3.66 34.25
C SER A 41 11.05 2.83 34.72
N GLY A 42 12.03 2.58 33.87
CA GLY A 42 13.17 1.71 34.13
C GLY A 42 14.21 1.74 33.01
N ASN A 43 15.37 1.14 33.27
CA ASN A 43 16.52 1.16 32.37
C ASN A 43 16.34 0.22 31.17
N ILE A 44 17.01 0.54 30.07
CA ILE A 44 17.16 -0.36 28.93
C ILE A 44 18.63 -0.60 28.60
N TYR A 45 18.89 -1.73 27.97
CA TYR A 45 20.23 -2.23 27.68
C TYR A 45 20.33 -2.53 26.18
N PRO A 46 20.86 -1.58 25.39
CA PRO A 46 21.11 -1.79 23.97
C PRO A 46 22.05 -2.97 23.73
N PHE A 47 21.72 -3.82 22.76
CA PHE A 47 22.57 -4.93 22.34
C PHE A 47 22.77 -5.00 20.82
N GLY A 48 21.94 -4.30 20.04
CA GLY A 48 22.16 -4.15 18.61
C GLY A 48 21.67 -2.82 18.08
N TYR A 49 22.19 -2.39 16.94
CA TYR A 49 21.75 -1.18 16.26
C TYR A 49 21.72 -1.38 14.74
N ARG A 50 20.89 -0.61 14.04
CA ARG A 50 20.83 -0.59 12.58
C ARG A 50 20.76 0.85 12.11
N THR A 51 21.59 1.17 11.11
CA THR A 51 21.59 2.45 10.40
C THR A 51 20.86 2.30 9.08
N HIS A 52 19.96 3.23 8.75
CA HIS A 52 19.26 3.24 7.47
C HIS A 52 19.18 4.66 6.91
N ALA A 53 19.56 4.77 5.66
CA ALA A 53 19.46 5.95 4.82
C ALA A 53 19.49 5.48 3.34
N HIS A 54 19.18 6.40 2.43
CA HIS A 54 19.30 6.19 0.98
C HIS A 54 20.71 6.57 0.52
N SER A 55 20.89 6.94 -0.76
CA SER A 55 22.19 6.93 -1.44
C SER A 55 23.15 8.07 -1.08
N LEU A 56 22.68 9.12 -0.40
CA LEU A 56 23.49 10.30 -0.07
C LEU A 56 24.18 10.17 1.29
N SER A 57 23.60 9.42 2.22
CA SER A 57 24.20 9.25 3.55
C SER A 57 25.47 8.41 3.48
N ARG A 58 26.47 8.84 4.24
CA ARG A 58 27.80 8.22 4.30
C ARG A 58 28.09 7.61 5.66
N VAL A 59 27.54 8.20 6.72
CA VAL A 59 27.67 7.65 8.07
C VAL A 59 26.51 8.11 8.95
N ILE A 60 26.05 7.19 9.80
CA ILE A 60 25.11 7.49 10.87
C ILE A 60 25.73 7.06 12.20
N SER A 61 25.74 7.95 13.17
CA SER A 61 26.21 7.69 14.54
C SER A 61 25.10 7.95 15.55
N GLY A 62 25.05 7.12 16.59
CA GLY A 62 24.05 7.20 17.65
C GLY A 62 24.67 7.05 19.04
N TYR A 63 24.19 7.86 19.98
CA TYR A 63 24.74 8.02 21.31
C TYR A 63 23.63 8.06 22.37
N GLN A 64 23.96 7.56 23.55
CA GLN A 64 23.29 7.91 24.79
C GLN A 64 24.08 9.07 25.42
N VAL A 65 23.39 10.08 25.94
CA VAL A 65 23.98 11.18 26.70
C VAL A 65 23.48 11.11 28.13
N ASN A 66 24.42 11.01 29.06
CA ASN A 66 24.11 10.98 30.48
C ASN A 66 23.62 12.35 30.95
N ARG A 67 22.43 12.41 31.55
CA ARG A 67 21.83 13.68 31.99
C ARG A 67 22.65 14.41 33.05
N THR A 68 23.35 13.67 33.91
CA THR A 68 24.07 14.22 35.06
C THR A 68 25.48 14.66 34.71
N THR A 69 26.18 13.89 33.87
CA THR A 69 27.58 14.17 33.53
C THR A 69 27.76 14.86 32.19
N ASN A 70 26.70 14.95 31.37
CA ASN A 70 26.76 15.35 29.95
C ASN A 70 27.74 14.51 29.11
N GLY A 71 28.10 13.31 29.58
CA GLY A 71 28.99 12.39 28.88
C GLY A 71 28.27 11.63 27.76
N TYR A 72 28.94 11.48 26.62
CA TYR A 72 28.44 10.76 25.44
C TYR A 72 28.96 9.32 25.43
N ASN A 73 28.05 8.36 25.38
CA ASN A 73 28.36 6.95 25.20
C ASN A 73 27.84 6.50 23.84
N MET A 74 28.75 6.09 22.94
CA MET A 74 28.38 5.60 21.62
C MET A 74 27.59 4.30 21.75
N ILE A 75 26.42 4.26 21.12
CA ILE A 75 25.61 3.05 20.94
C ILE A 75 26.05 2.33 19.65
N GLY A 76 26.25 3.10 18.58
CA GLY A 76 26.69 2.53 17.31
C GLY A 76 27.05 3.59 16.28
N LYS A 77 27.86 3.19 15.31
CA LYS A 77 28.24 3.97 14.14
C LYS A 77 28.24 3.05 12.94
N GLY A 78 27.56 3.43 11.86
CA GLY A 78 27.37 2.58 10.69
C GLY A 78 27.40 3.38 9.39
N ASN A 79 27.88 2.73 8.33
CA ASN A 79 27.71 3.21 6.97
C ASN A 79 26.38 2.65 6.43
N PRO A 80 25.37 3.48 6.15
CA PRO A 80 24.07 3.00 5.70
C PRO A 80 24.09 2.41 4.28
N GLN A 81 25.19 2.53 3.53
CA GLN A 81 25.39 1.86 2.24
C GLN A 81 25.92 0.43 2.38
N TRP A 82 26.35 0.02 3.58
CA TRP A 82 26.66 -1.38 3.88
C TRP A 82 25.37 -2.16 4.16
N PRO A 83 25.42 -3.50 4.24
CA PRO A 83 24.25 -4.31 4.54
C PRO A 83 23.56 -3.77 5.79
N GLN A 84 22.30 -3.36 5.64
CA GLN A 84 21.57 -2.68 6.70
C GLN A 84 20.95 -3.68 7.67
N SER A 85 21.76 -4.59 8.20
CA SER A 85 21.40 -5.52 9.26
C SER A 85 21.55 -4.88 10.64
N PHE A 86 21.17 -5.62 11.69
CA PHE A 86 21.54 -5.22 13.04
C PHE A 86 22.99 -5.61 13.35
N TYR A 87 23.78 -4.62 13.74
CA TYR A 87 25.15 -4.77 14.21
C TYR A 87 25.16 -4.81 15.74
N PRO A 88 26.05 -5.59 16.36
CA PRO A 88 26.15 -5.65 17.82
C PRO A 88 26.64 -4.32 18.38
N VAL A 89 26.05 -3.88 19.50
CA VAL A 89 26.56 -2.75 20.28
C VAL A 89 27.84 -3.20 20.99
N GLN A 90 28.98 -2.57 20.68
CA GLN A 90 30.29 -2.99 21.20
C GLN A 90 30.55 -2.53 22.64
N SER A 91 29.90 -1.44 23.06
CA SER A 91 30.05 -0.80 24.36
C SER A 91 28.92 -1.21 25.31
N LYS A 92 29.21 -1.38 26.60
CA LYS A 92 28.16 -1.61 27.62
C LYS A 92 27.44 -0.29 27.92
N VAL A 93 26.49 0.09 27.08
CA VAL A 93 25.65 1.28 27.28
C VAL A 93 24.43 0.89 28.12
N VAL A 94 24.08 1.73 29.09
CA VAL A 94 22.82 1.66 29.82
C VAL A 94 22.10 2.98 29.63
N ILE A 95 20.88 2.94 29.11
CA ILE A 95 20.06 4.14 28.94
C ILE A 95 19.09 4.20 30.13
N LYS A 96 19.24 5.22 30.97
CA LYS A 96 18.45 5.42 32.18
C LYS A 96 17.33 6.43 31.93
N PRO A 97 16.18 6.33 32.63
CA PRO A 97 15.16 7.36 32.58
C PRO A 97 15.73 8.77 32.78
N GLY A 98 15.42 9.67 31.85
CA GLY A 98 15.87 11.07 31.86
C GLY A 98 17.18 11.34 31.12
N ASP A 99 17.92 10.31 30.69
CA ASP A 99 19.04 10.44 29.74
C ASP A 99 18.55 10.92 28.37
N TYR A 100 19.48 11.30 27.49
CA TYR A 100 19.14 11.69 26.13
C TYR A 100 19.62 10.65 25.11
N LEU A 101 18.87 10.52 24.03
CA LEU A 101 19.30 9.82 22.82
C LEU A 101 19.64 10.87 21.78
N VAL A 102 20.81 10.73 21.17
CA VAL A 102 21.32 11.66 20.16
C VAL A 102 21.81 10.88 18.95
N GLY A 103 21.45 11.31 17.75
CA GLY A 103 21.93 10.74 16.50
C GLY A 103 22.40 11.82 15.53
N ARG A 104 23.34 11.46 14.64
CA ARG A 104 23.77 12.30 13.52
C ARG A 104 23.86 11.46 12.26
N CYS A 105 23.18 11.89 11.21
CA CYS A 105 23.33 11.38 9.87
C CYS A 105 24.12 12.39 9.04
N THR A 106 25.20 11.93 8.40
CA THR A 106 26.06 12.75 7.54
C THR A 106 25.87 12.36 6.08
N TYR A 107 25.63 13.34 5.23
CA TYR A 107 25.34 13.17 3.81
C TYR A 107 26.37 13.88 2.92
N ASN A 108 26.49 13.38 1.70
CA ASN A 108 27.23 14.01 0.61
C ASN A 108 26.31 14.18 -0.60
N SER A 109 25.98 15.42 -0.95
CA SER A 109 25.07 15.77 -2.05
C SER A 109 25.77 16.27 -3.31
N MET A 110 27.11 16.13 -3.42
CA MET A 110 27.87 16.64 -4.57
C MET A 110 27.46 16.03 -5.91
N SER A 111 26.95 14.79 -5.90
CA SER A 111 26.47 14.10 -7.10
C SER A 111 24.98 14.35 -7.40
N ARG A 112 24.32 15.24 -6.64
CA ARG A 112 22.88 15.45 -6.72
C ARG A 112 22.55 16.71 -7.50
N ASN A 113 21.59 16.60 -8.42
CA ASN A 113 21.11 17.69 -9.27
C ASN A 113 19.68 18.16 -8.93
N ARG A 114 19.07 17.60 -7.88
CA ARG A 114 17.77 18.03 -7.35
C ARG A 114 17.80 18.16 -5.83
N ASN A 115 17.00 19.09 -5.30
CA ASN A 115 16.77 19.19 -3.86
C ASN A 115 16.28 17.84 -3.32
N THR A 116 16.86 17.39 -2.22
CA THR A 116 16.50 16.13 -1.56
C THR A 116 16.06 16.45 -0.14
N TYR A 117 14.91 15.94 0.30
CA TYR A 117 14.41 16.13 1.66
C TYR A 117 14.70 14.89 2.48
N ILE A 118 14.79 15.00 3.80
CA ILE A 118 14.60 13.85 4.70
C ILE A 118 13.11 13.54 4.76
N GLY A 119 12.70 12.32 4.43
CA GLY A 119 11.30 11.93 4.27
C GLY A 119 11.12 10.42 4.06
N SER A 120 9.87 9.96 3.98
CA SER A 120 9.55 8.52 3.99
C SER A 120 9.59 7.83 2.62
N THR A 121 9.91 8.56 1.54
CA THR A 121 9.91 8.02 0.17
C THR A 121 11.32 7.67 -0.30
N ALA A 122 11.45 6.80 -1.31
CA ALA A 122 12.75 6.50 -1.93
C ALA A 122 13.38 7.71 -2.66
N ASP A 123 12.56 8.73 -2.96
CA ASP A 123 13.02 9.99 -3.56
C ASP A 123 13.63 10.95 -2.54
N ASP A 124 13.24 10.80 -1.29
CA ASP A 124 13.80 11.46 -0.13
C ASP A 124 15.10 10.77 0.30
N GLU A 125 15.77 11.36 1.28
CA GLU A 125 16.74 10.68 2.13
C GLU A 125 16.08 10.27 3.45
N MET A 126 16.70 9.37 4.19
CA MET A 126 16.29 9.00 5.55
C MET A 126 17.43 9.18 6.53
N CYS A 127 17.08 9.54 7.75
CA CYS A 127 18.00 9.54 8.88
C CYS A 127 17.46 8.59 9.93
N ASN A 128 17.70 7.28 9.80
CA ASN A 128 17.12 6.28 10.70
C ASN A 128 18.20 5.55 11.49
N PHE A 129 18.04 5.56 12.82
CA PHE A 129 18.88 4.82 13.75
C PHE A 129 18.00 3.96 14.67
N TYR A 130 18.03 2.65 14.44
CA TYR A 130 17.27 1.68 15.23
C TYR A 130 18.14 1.13 16.36
N ILE A 131 17.59 1.03 17.56
CA ILE A 131 18.26 0.50 18.75
C ILE A 131 17.48 -0.72 19.25
N MET A 132 18.07 -1.91 19.17
CA MET A 132 17.60 -3.11 19.85
C MET A 132 18.05 -3.10 21.31
N TYR A 133 17.12 -3.33 22.23
CA TYR A 133 17.41 -3.39 23.65
C TYR A 133 16.66 -4.52 24.35
N TYR A 134 17.17 -4.92 25.51
CA TYR A 134 16.41 -5.69 26.50
C TYR A 134 16.16 -4.85 27.76
N THR A 135 15.15 -5.22 28.55
CA THR A 135 14.77 -4.54 29.80
C THR A 135 13.96 -5.47 30.70
N PRO A 136 13.88 -5.24 32.03
CA PRO A 136 12.94 -5.95 32.89
C PRO A 136 11.50 -5.88 32.38
N ALA A 137 10.74 -6.97 32.49
CA ALA A 137 9.38 -7.07 31.95
C ALA A 137 8.43 -5.95 32.43
N GLY A 138 8.61 -5.48 33.67
CA GLY A 138 7.82 -4.40 34.27
C GLY A 138 8.11 -2.98 33.74
N THR A 139 9.19 -2.77 32.98
CA THR A 139 9.58 -1.44 32.49
C THR A 139 8.57 -0.92 31.46
N ARG A 140 7.99 0.25 31.68
CA ARG A 140 7.09 0.93 30.73
C ARG A 140 7.82 2.09 30.06
N LEU A 141 7.91 2.09 28.73
CA LEU A 141 8.42 3.23 27.97
C LEU A 141 7.24 4.15 27.63
N SER A 142 7.40 5.47 27.79
CA SER A 142 6.36 6.42 27.38
C SER A 142 6.32 6.63 25.87
N SER A 143 7.45 6.42 25.19
CA SER A 143 7.58 6.43 23.74
C SER A 143 8.62 5.41 23.29
N ARG A 144 8.38 4.77 22.14
CA ARG A 144 9.38 3.94 21.44
C ARG A 144 10.02 4.67 20.26
N THR A 145 9.73 5.96 20.12
CA THR A 145 10.22 6.81 19.03
C THR A 145 10.93 8.04 19.58
N CYS A 146 12.00 8.43 18.88
CA CYS A 146 12.78 9.64 19.09
C CYS A 146 12.79 10.40 17.77
N ALA A 147 11.94 11.42 17.63
CA ALA A 147 11.71 12.10 16.36
C ALA A 147 12.28 13.53 16.38
N GLY A 148 13.08 13.87 15.38
CA GLY A 148 13.65 15.21 15.17
C GLY A 148 14.72 15.63 16.19
N ASN A 149 15.13 16.90 16.12
CA ASN A 149 16.15 17.50 16.99
C ASN A 149 15.54 18.35 18.11
N ASN A 150 15.03 17.72 19.18
CA ASN A 150 14.31 18.43 20.24
C ASN A 150 15.22 19.16 21.23
N ILE A 151 16.53 18.86 21.22
CA ILE A 151 17.55 19.42 22.12
C ILE A 151 18.82 19.77 21.31
N PRO A 152 18.78 20.83 20.46
CA PRO A 152 19.86 21.13 19.52
C PRO A 152 21.25 21.35 20.14
N ASN A 153 21.32 21.78 21.40
CA ASN A 153 22.60 22.00 22.07
C ASN A 153 23.41 20.71 22.28
N LEU A 154 22.76 19.54 22.32
CA LEU A 154 23.47 18.26 22.46
C LEU A 154 24.18 17.88 21.16
N VAL A 155 23.59 18.15 20.01
CA VAL A 155 24.19 17.76 18.72
C VAL A 155 25.39 18.63 18.36
N ASN A 156 25.49 19.83 18.93
CA ASN A 156 26.65 20.72 18.78
C ASN A 156 27.90 20.20 19.53
N ASN A 157 27.73 19.33 20.52
CA ASN A 157 28.79 18.82 21.38
C ASN A 157 29.09 17.33 21.13
N LEU A 158 28.70 16.80 19.96
CA LEU A 158 28.96 15.41 19.61
C LEU A 158 30.48 15.12 19.56
N PRO A 159 30.93 13.93 19.99
CA PRO A 159 32.34 13.57 19.96
C PRO A 159 32.98 13.75 18.58
N ALA A 160 34.25 14.18 18.57
CA ALA A 160 35.04 14.29 17.36
C ALA A 160 35.08 12.93 16.65
N GLY A 161 34.72 12.92 15.36
CA GLY A 161 34.59 11.69 14.57
C GLY A 161 33.16 11.13 14.47
N SER A 162 32.14 11.80 15.00
CA SER A 162 30.73 11.41 14.83
C SER A 162 30.25 11.43 13.37
N ASP A 163 30.85 12.27 12.54
CA ASP A 163 30.56 12.54 11.13
C ASP A 163 31.63 12.00 10.16
N VAL A 164 32.72 11.44 10.68
CA VAL A 164 33.79 10.84 9.87
C VAL A 164 33.32 9.51 9.30
N GLU A 165 33.43 9.32 7.99
CA GLU A 165 33.04 8.07 7.31
C GLU A 165 33.80 6.86 7.87
N LEU A 166 33.16 5.70 7.85
CA LEU A 166 33.85 4.45 8.20
C LEU A 166 34.84 4.08 7.09
N PRO A 167 35.97 3.44 7.43
CA PRO A 167 36.94 3.01 6.42
C PRO A 167 36.29 2.04 5.44
N HIS A 168 36.68 2.14 4.18
CA HIS A 168 36.22 1.26 3.10
C HIS A 168 36.33 -0.21 3.51
N ASN A 169 35.25 -0.96 3.33
CA ASN A 169 35.17 -2.37 3.69
C ASN A 169 34.72 -3.18 2.46
N PRO A 170 35.67 -3.64 1.64
CA PRO A 170 35.38 -4.28 0.36
C PRO A 170 34.46 -5.49 0.49
N LYS A 171 34.45 -6.18 1.64
CA LYS A 171 33.56 -7.34 1.86
C LYS A 171 32.12 -6.90 2.13
N LEU A 172 31.92 -5.89 2.98
CA LEU A 172 30.57 -5.37 3.25
C LEU A 172 30.03 -4.61 2.04
N GLU A 173 30.88 -3.85 1.36
CA GLU A 173 30.55 -3.23 0.07
C GLU A 173 30.27 -4.30 -0.98
N ALA A 174 31.08 -5.35 -1.11
CA ALA A 174 30.79 -6.43 -2.04
C ALA A 174 29.52 -7.20 -1.68
N VAL A 175 29.15 -7.38 -0.41
CA VAL A 175 27.86 -7.98 -0.03
C VAL A 175 26.71 -7.02 -0.36
N ALA A 176 26.91 -5.72 -0.18
CA ALA A 176 25.99 -4.71 -0.67
C ALA A 176 25.90 -4.71 -2.22
N HIS A 177 27.00 -4.96 -2.94
CA HIS A 177 27.12 -4.96 -4.41
C HIS A 177 26.91 -6.32 -5.10
N SER A 178 26.94 -7.45 -4.40
CA SER A 178 26.71 -8.81 -4.97
C SER A 178 25.24 -9.20 -4.91
N HIS A 179 24.42 -8.45 -4.17
CA HIS A 179 23.01 -8.27 -4.50
C HIS A 179 22.79 -7.36 -5.74
N HIS A 180 23.86 -6.88 -6.39
CA HIS A 180 23.87 -6.03 -7.59
C HIS A 180 24.79 -6.56 -8.74
N GLY A 181 25.24 -7.83 -8.71
CA GLY A 181 26.29 -8.34 -9.61
C GLY A 181 25.87 -9.45 -10.59
N HIS A 182 25.05 -9.15 -11.59
CA HIS A 182 24.92 -9.96 -12.82
C HIS A 182 24.81 -9.02 -14.05
N MET A 183 25.86 -8.24 -14.29
CA MET A 183 26.05 -7.47 -15.51
C MET A 183 27.55 -7.41 -15.84
N GLY A 184 27.93 -8.02 -16.95
CA GLY A 184 29.26 -8.07 -17.57
C GLY A 184 29.29 -9.33 -18.43
N ASN A 185 29.56 -9.34 -19.74
CA ASN A 185 30.43 -8.58 -20.65
C ASN A 185 29.94 -8.91 -22.11
N PRO A 186 30.59 -8.60 -23.27
CA PRO A 186 31.81 -7.82 -23.55
C PRO A 186 31.70 -6.82 -24.72
N GLU A 187 32.84 -6.18 -25.01
CA GLU A 187 33.20 -5.24 -26.08
C GLU A 187 32.65 -5.53 -27.50
N GLY A 188 32.42 -4.47 -28.30
CA GLY A 188 32.18 -4.60 -29.74
C GLY A 188 31.83 -3.30 -30.49
N HIS A 189 32.88 -2.63 -31.00
CA HIS A 189 32.97 -1.85 -32.25
C HIS A 189 32.01 -0.68 -32.58
N GLU A 190 32.63 0.50 -32.68
CA GLU A 190 32.14 1.69 -33.40
C GLU A 190 32.00 1.46 -34.91
N GLY A 191 30.90 1.96 -35.49
CA GLY A 191 30.69 2.13 -36.93
C GLY A 191 29.59 3.18 -37.20
N PRO A 192 29.73 4.07 -38.20
CA PRO A 192 28.96 5.30 -38.29
C PRO A 192 27.57 5.11 -38.90
N SER A 193 26.59 5.84 -38.34
CA SER A 193 25.22 5.92 -38.81
C SER A 193 25.13 6.73 -40.12
N THR A 194 24.63 6.10 -41.19
CA THR A 194 24.16 6.76 -42.41
C THR A 194 22.64 6.77 -42.45
N THR A 195 22.10 7.98 -42.59
CA THR A 195 20.68 8.30 -42.75
C THR A 195 20.12 7.71 -44.04
N THR A 196 18.98 7.04 -44.00
CA THR A 196 18.14 6.85 -45.19
C THR A 196 16.67 6.89 -44.84
N THR A 197 16.00 7.91 -45.38
CA THR A 197 14.57 8.18 -45.30
C THR A 197 13.80 7.16 -46.15
N THR A 198 12.81 6.48 -45.57
CA THR A 198 11.79 5.76 -46.36
C THR A 198 10.41 6.19 -45.90
N THR A 199 9.71 6.89 -46.79
CA THR A 199 8.33 7.34 -46.63
C THR A 199 7.39 6.15 -46.75
N THR A 200 6.58 5.87 -45.72
CA THR A 200 5.45 4.94 -45.83
C THR A 200 4.18 5.70 -45.47
N THR A 201 3.26 5.77 -46.43
CA THR A 201 1.98 6.45 -46.35
C THR A 201 1.00 5.57 -45.56
N THR A 202 0.60 6.00 -44.36
CA THR A 202 -0.46 5.36 -43.58
C THR A 202 -1.70 6.23 -43.63
N THR A 203 -2.77 5.69 -44.19
CA THR A 203 -4.13 6.24 -44.19
C THR A 203 -4.61 6.39 -42.74
N THR A 204 -4.81 7.64 -42.31
CA THR A 204 -5.37 7.99 -41.00
C THR A 204 -6.89 7.86 -41.03
N THR A 205 -7.41 6.82 -40.39
CA THR A 205 -8.75 6.89 -39.79
C THR A 205 -8.65 7.78 -38.55
N SER A 206 -9.31 8.93 -38.58
CA SER A 206 -9.33 9.91 -37.50
C SER A 206 -10.06 9.38 -36.27
N VAL A 207 -9.32 9.10 -35.20
CA VAL A 207 -9.86 9.03 -33.84
C VAL A 207 -10.32 10.43 -33.44
N PRO A 208 -11.52 10.63 -32.86
CA PRO A 208 -11.97 11.95 -32.43
C PRO A 208 -11.04 12.47 -31.32
N THR A 209 -10.33 13.56 -31.58
CA THR A 209 -9.57 14.28 -30.58
C THR A 209 -10.53 14.92 -29.56
N VAL A 210 -10.44 14.48 -28.31
CA VAL A 210 -11.19 15.04 -27.17
C VAL A 210 -10.77 16.50 -26.98
N LYS A 211 -11.72 17.44 -27.11
CA LYS A 211 -11.49 18.87 -26.88
C LYS A 211 -11.20 19.14 -25.40
N GLN A 212 -10.21 20.00 -25.12
CA GLN A 212 -9.99 20.59 -23.79
C GLN A 212 -11.29 21.24 -23.27
N GLY A 213 -11.69 20.91 -22.04
CA GLY A 213 -12.93 21.39 -21.39
C GLY A 213 -14.04 20.34 -21.26
N THR A 214 -13.75 19.08 -21.54
CA THR A 214 -14.71 17.97 -21.53
C THR A 214 -14.69 17.22 -20.19
N HIS A 215 -15.83 17.15 -19.48
CA HIS A 215 -15.99 16.37 -18.25
C HIS A 215 -16.79 15.08 -18.53
N TYR A 216 -16.17 13.93 -18.28
CA TYR A 216 -16.75 12.59 -18.36
C TYR A 216 -17.72 12.33 -17.21
N LEU A 217 -17.49 12.95 -16.05
CA LEU A 217 -18.37 12.84 -14.88
C LEU A 217 -19.13 14.13 -14.60
N GLY A 218 -20.39 13.96 -14.24
CA GLY A 218 -21.28 15.00 -13.75
C GLY A 218 -21.21 15.17 -12.23
N GLN A 219 -22.31 15.66 -11.64
CA GLN A 219 -22.37 15.90 -10.20
C GLN A 219 -22.29 14.59 -9.40
N SER A 220 -21.64 14.67 -8.24
CA SER A 220 -21.62 13.62 -7.24
C SER A 220 -22.78 13.76 -6.26
N SER A 221 -23.24 12.63 -5.72
CA SER A 221 -24.23 12.57 -4.64
C SER A 221 -23.90 11.42 -3.70
N GLU A 222 -24.26 11.54 -2.42
CA GLU A 222 -24.27 10.39 -1.52
C GLU A 222 -25.33 9.41 -2.02
N PHE A 223 -25.00 8.12 -2.07
CA PHE A 223 -25.89 7.09 -2.61
C PHE A 223 -26.31 6.10 -1.53
N GLY A 224 -27.59 5.72 -1.59
CA GLY A 224 -28.27 5.00 -0.52
C GLY A 224 -28.97 5.97 0.43
N LEU A 225 -30.22 5.65 0.81
CA LEU A 225 -30.97 6.47 1.74
C LEU A 225 -30.30 6.48 3.13
N PRO A 226 -30.20 7.64 3.81
CA PRO A 226 -30.04 7.65 5.27
C PRO A 226 -31.32 7.01 5.83
N LEU A 227 -31.21 5.76 6.30
CA LEU A 227 -32.31 4.87 6.73
C LEU A 227 -33.61 5.61 7.13
N PRO A 228 -34.74 5.34 6.43
CA PRO A 228 -35.70 4.40 7.01
C PRO A 228 -36.37 3.43 6.01
N GLN A 229 -37.14 2.50 6.59
CA GLN A 229 -37.57 1.19 6.09
C GLN A 229 -38.32 1.13 4.76
N VAL A 230 -37.98 0.10 3.96
CA VAL A 230 -38.90 -0.53 3.01
C VAL A 230 -39.83 -1.47 3.80
N GLN A 231 -41.14 -1.38 3.55
CA GLN A 231 -42.16 -2.19 4.23
C GLN A 231 -41.91 -3.68 3.98
N GLY A 232 -41.70 -4.47 5.03
CA GLY A 232 -41.48 -5.92 4.95
C GLY A 232 -40.02 -6.40 5.08
N VAL A 233 -39.05 -5.49 5.22
CA VAL A 233 -37.65 -5.83 5.51
C VAL A 233 -37.33 -5.48 6.96
N SER A 234 -36.99 -6.46 7.79
CA SER A 234 -36.52 -6.20 9.16
C SER A 234 -35.08 -5.71 9.13
N PHE A 235 -34.89 -4.41 9.38
CA PHE A 235 -33.56 -3.82 9.53
C PHE A 235 -33.07 -4.04 10.97
N ASP A 236 -31.82 -4.50 11.14
CA ASP A 236 -31.16 -4.43 12.44
C ASP A 236 -31.00 -2.93 12.76
N SER A 237 -31.77 -2.42 13.72
CA SER A 237 -31.97 -0.98 14.00
C SER A 237 -30.74 -0.28 14.58
N THR A 238 -29.55 -0.90 14.49
CA THR A 238 -28.29 -0.41 15.04
C THR A 238 -27.28 -0.06 13.95
N GLY A 239 -27.29 1.20 13.52
CA GLY A 239 -26.04 1.94 13.31
C GLY A 239 -25.40 1.92 11.92
N LEU A 240 -25.05 3.12 11.46
CA LEU A 240 -24.02 3.49 10.49
C LEU A 240 -23.16 2.34 9.93
N MET A 241 -23.06 2.25 8.60
CA MET A 241 -22.01 1.48 7.96
C MET A 241 -20.66 1.89 8.54
N GLY A 242 -19.87 0.89 8.92
CA GLY A 242 -18.46 1.06 9.26
C GLY A 242 -17.63 1.45 8.06
N GLN A 243 -16.32 1.23 8.15
CA GLN A 243 -15.45 1.39 6.99
C GLN A 243 -15.99 0.54 5.83
N ILE A 244 -16.25 1.18 4.69
CA ILE A 244 -16.79 0.49 3.52
C ILE A 244 -15.60 0.06 2.68
N ALA A 245 -15.40 -1.26 2.57
CA ALA A 245 -14.19 -1.84 2.02
C ALA A 245 -14.36 -2.31 0.57
N GLY A 246 -15.58 -2.60 0.12
CA GLY A 246 -15.78 -3.06 -1.24
C GLY A 246 -17.09 -2.56 -1.84
N VAL A 247 -17.09 -2.36 -3.16
CA VAL A 247 -18.27 -2.06 -3.95
C VAL A 247 -18.18 -2.73 -5.32
N THR A 248 -19.28 -3.32 -5.78
CA THR A 248 -19.41 -3.86 -7.15
C THR A 248 -20.85 -3.65 -7.64
N THR A 249 -21.09 -3.86 -8.93
CA THR A 249 -22.42 -3.74 -9.55
C THR A 249 -22.76 -4.95 -10.39
N ASP A 250 -24.02 -5.40 -10.34
CA ASP A 250 -24.50 -6.43 -11.27
C ASP A 250 -25.03 -5.84 -12.58
N LYS A 251 -25.32 -6.72 -13.55
CA LYS A 251 -25.87 -6.33 -14.86
C LYS A 251 -27.25 -5.68 -14.81
N GLN A 252 -27.94 -5.72 -13.67
CA GLN A 252 -29.22 -5.03 -13.48
C GLN A 252 -29.03 -3.62 -12.89
N GLY A 253 -27.80 -3.23 -12.56
CA GLY A 253 -27.46 -1.98 -11.92
C GLY A 253 -27.72 -1.97 -10.42
N ASN A 254 -27.82 -3.15 -9.79
CA ASN A 254 -27.82 -3.21 -8.33
C ASN A 254 -26.39 -3.02 -7.82
N VAL A 255 -26.26 -2.35 -6.67
CA VAL A 255 -24.98 -1.98 -6.06
C VAL A 255 -24.77 -2.81 -4.81
N TYR A 256 -23.70 -3.58 -4.76
CA TYR A 256 -23.33 -4.45 -3.65
C TYR A 256 -22.24 -3.76 -2.84
N VAL A 257 -22.45 -3.61 -1.54
CA VAL A 257 -21.53 -2.89 -0.64
C VAL A 257 -21.10 -3.83 0.46
N PHE A 258 -19.78 -3.93 0.69
CA PHE A 258 -19.21 -4.73 1.76
C PHE A 258 -18.53 -3.85 2.81
N HIS A 259 -19.03 -3.89 4.05
CA HIS A 259 -18.60 -2.97 5.11
C HIS A 259 -18.19 -3.69 6.39
N ARG A 260 -17.38 -3.00 7.19
CA ARG A 260 -16.80 -3.54 8.44
C ARG A 260 -17.67 -3.35 9.68
N ALA A 261 -18.82 -2.69 9.55
CA ALA A 261 -19.75 -2.42 10.66
C ALA A 261 -19.03 -1.74 11.84
N GLU A 262 -19.03 -2.30 13.05
CA GLU A 262 -18.30 -1.71 14.17
C GLU A 262 -16.78 -1.96 14.12
N ARG A 263 -16.28 -2.80 13.21
CA ARG A 263 -14.85 -3.11 13.09
C ARG A 263 -14.10 -1.97 12.39
N VAL A 264 -12.96 -1.63 12.96
CA VAL A 264 -11.99 -0.69 12.38
C VAL A 264 -10.69 -1.45 12.16
N TRP A 265 -10.14 -1.35 10.95
CA TRP A 265 -8.78 -1.81 10.69
C TRP A 265 -7.81 -0.72 11.15
N ASP A 266 -7.31 -0.87 12.37
CA ASP A 266 -6.24 -0.07 12.95
C ASP A 266 -4.99 -0.92 13.23
N TYR A 267 -4.00 -0.32 13.91
CA TYR A 267 -2.76 -1.02 14.27
C TYR A 267 -2.95 -2.17 15.28
N ASN A 268 -4.12 -2.27 15.92
CA ASN A 268 -4.48 -3.33 16.88
C ASN A 268 -5.37 -4.41 16.27
N ALA A 269 -5.78 -4.29 15.00
CA ALA A 269 -6.64 -5.28 14.38
C ALA A 269 -5.98 -6.67 14.30
N PHE A 270 -4.67 -6.70 14.04
CA PHE A 270 -3.90 -7.92 13.81
C PHE A 270 -2.71 -8.07 14.76
N LYS A 271 -2.36 -9.32 15.06
CA LYS A 271 -1.10 -9.71 15.70
C LYS A 271 0.05 -9.65 14.70
N PHE A 272 1.27 -9.79 15.22
CA PHE A 272 2.49 -9.79 14.41
C PHE A 272 2.54 -10.95 13.40
N ASP A 273 1.94 -12.09 13.73
CA ASP A 273 1.82 -13.26 12.86
C ASP A 273 0.71 -13.12 11.80
N ASN A 274 0.16 -11.91 11.60
CA ASN A 274 -0.96 -11.60 10.74
C ASN A 274 -2.32 -12.17 11.14
N THR A 275 -2.45 -12.87 12.28
CA THR A 275 -3.75 -13.34 12.77
C THR A 275 -4.56 -12.20 13.41
N ILE A 276 -5.89 -12.20 13.27
CA ILE A 276 -6.75 -11.17 13.88
C ILE A 276 -6.78 -11.29 15.42
N ASN A 277 -6.82 -10.18 16.16
CA ASN A 277 -6.82 -10.22 17.64
C ASN A 277 -8.12 -10.78 18.25
N ASN A 278 -9.27 -10.57 17.60
CA ASN A 278 -10.60 -10.93 18.13
C ASN A 278 -11.25 -12.12 17.40
N GLN A 279 -10.54 -13.24 17.28
CA GLN A 279 -11.01 -14.45 16.55
C GLN A 279 -12.30 -15.08 17.09
N HIS A 280 -12.67 -14.80 18.35
CA HIS A 280 -13.86 -15.37 18.99
C HIS A 280 -15.15 -14.57 18.73
N ARG A 281 -15.07 -13.41 18.06
CA ARG A 281 -16.22 -12.51 17.89
C ARG A 281 -16.39 -12.16 16.41
N PRO A 282 -17.19 -12.88 15.61
CA PRO A 282 -17.53 -12.40 14.26
C PRO A 282 -18.30 -11.07 14.34
N ILE A 283 -18.40 -10.34 13.23
CA ILE A 283 -19.25 -9.15 13.12
C ILE A 283 -20.71 -9.59 13.29
N SER A 284 -21.39 -9.05 14.28
CA SER A 284 -22.73 -9.52 14.70
C SER A 284 -23.88 -8.89 13.93
N THR A 285 -23.59 -8.02 12.95
CA THR A 285 -24.57 -7.35 12.09
C THR A 285 -24.37 -7.76 10.64
N ASN A 286 -25.35 -7.47 9.78
CA ASN A 286 -25.18 -7.62 8.34
C ASN A 286 -24.00 -6.76 7.86
N THR A 287 -23.21 -7.29 6.93
CA THR A 287 -21.98 -6.66 6.42
C THR A 287 -22.04 -6.44 4.91
N ILE A 288 -22.94 -7.15 4.22
CA ILE A 288 -23.23 -6.95 2.81
C ILE A 288 -24.59 -6.27 2.72
N VAL A 289 -24.65 -5.15 1.99
CA VAL A 289 -25.88 -4.42 1.70
C VAL A 289 -26.00 -4.26 0.19
N ILE A 290 -27.16 -4.64 -0.34
CA ILE A 290 -27.46 -4.60 -1.76
C ILE A 290 -28.52 -3.53 -1.97
N TYR A 291 -28.21 -2.55 -2.82
CA TYR A 291 -29.10 -1.50 -3.25
C TYR A 291 -29.58 -1.76 -4.66
N ASN A 292 -30.82 -1.41 -4.97
CA ASN A 292 -31.19 -1.24 -6.38
C ASN A 292 -30.57 0.05 -6.96
N LYS A 293 -30.71 0.21 -8.27
CA LYS A 293 -30.24 1.39 -9.00
C LYS A 293 -30.76 2.74 -8.47
N ASP A 294 -31.87 2.74 -7.72
CA ASP A 294 -32.48 3.95 -7.16
C ASP A 294 -31.99 4.24 -5.73
N GLY A 295 -31.08 3.42 -5.20
CA GLY A 295 -30.50 3.60 -3.86
C GLY A 295 -31.36 3.04 -2.73
N GLN A 296 -32.33 2.18 -3.04
CA GLN A 296 -33.15 1.49 -2.04
C GLN A 296 -32.51 0.16 -1.68
N ILE A 297 -32.42 -0.15 -0.38
CA ILE A 297 -31.91 -1.44 0.09
C ILE A 297 -32.91 -2.53 -0.33
N ILE A 298 -32.43 -3.51 -1.10
CA ILE A 298 -33.23 -4.67 -1.52
C ILE A 298 -32.84 -5.95 -0.76
N ARG A 299 -31.62 -6.01 -0.20
CA ARG A 299 -31.17 -7.17 0.57
C ARG A 299 -30.00 -6.83 1.50
N GLN A 300 -29.95 -7.50 2.65
CA GLN A 300 -28.81 -7.45 3.57
C GLN A 300 -28.47 -8.87 4.05
N LEU A 301 -27.18 -9.16 4.19
CA LEU A 301 -26.68 -10.46 4.60
C LEU A 301 -25.28 -10.36 5.23
N GLY A 302 -24.67 -11.48 5.59
CA GLY A 302 -23.30 -11.52 6.13
C GLY A 302 -23.18 -11.45 7.66
N LYS A 303 -24.31 -11.53 8.38
CA LYS A 303 -24.35 -11.52 9.85
C LYS A 303 -23.65 -12.74 10.43
N ASN A 304 -22.75 -12.52 11.39
CA ASN A 304 -21.93 -13.55 12.06
C ASN A 304 -20.98 -14.34 11.13
N MET A 305 -20.70 -13.84 9.93
CA MET A 305 -19.85 -14.54 8.94
C MET A 305 -18.41 -14.03 8.93
N PHE A 306 -18.23 -12.71 8.99
CA PHE A 306 -16.98 -12.04 8.68
C PHE A 306 -16.30 -11.43 9.90
N PHE A 307 -15.00 -11.17 9.78
CA PHE A 307 -14.14 -10.63 10.83
C PHE A 307 -13.48 -9.32 10.42
N MET A 308 -13.02 -9.23 9.17
CA MET A 308 -12.48 -8.01 8.60
C MET A 308 -12.71 -8.01 7.08
N PRO A 309 -13.92 -7.61 6.64
CA PRO A 309 -14.30 -7.44 5.24
C PRO A 309 -13.29 -6.65 4.40
N HIS A 310 -13.05 -7.12 3.16
CA HIS A 310 -12.19 -6.45 2.19
C HIS A 310 -12.86 -6.31 0.81
N GLY A 311 -12.55 -7.17 -0.17
CA GLY A 311 -13.08 -7.11 -1.53
C GLY A 311 -14.43 -7.79 -1.69
N ILE A 312 -15.22 -7.36 -2.67
CA ILE A 312 -16.50 -7.93 -3.06
C ILE A 312 -16.64 -7.88 -4.57
N GLU A 313 -17.11 -8.99 -5.17
CA GLU A 313 -17.39 -9.10 -6.59
C GLU A 313 -18.70 -9.85 -6.81
N VAL A 314 -19.41 -9.56 -7.90
CA VAL A 314 -20.61 -10.29 -8.30
C VAL A 314 -20.40 -10.92 -9.68
N ASP A 315 -20.49 -12.25 -9.75
CA ASP A 315 -20.28 -12.95 -11.01
C ASP A 315 -21.52 -12.93 -11.92
N ASP A 316 -21.35 -13.43 -13.15
CA ASP A 316 -22.41 -13.49 -14.17
C ASP A 316 -23.64 -14.32 -13.78
N ASN A 317 -23.54 -15.16 -12.73
CA ASN A 317 -24.63 -15.94 -12.17
C ASN A 317 -25.23 -15.27 -10.92
N ASN A 318 -24.85 -14.03 -10.62
CA ASN A 318 -25.21 -13.26 -9.42
C ASN A 318 -24.74 -13.91 -8.10
N ASN A 319 -23.69 -14.73 -8.13
CA ASN A 319 -23.04 -15.17 -6.89
C ASN A 319 -22.15 -14.04 -6.38
N ILE A 320 -22.15 -13.86 -5.06
CA ILE A 320 -21.35 -12.85 -4.38
C ILE A 320 -20.05 -13.52 -3.93
N TRP A 321 -18.93 -13.01 -4.44
CA TRP A 321 -17.59 -13.41 -4.03
C TRP A 321 -17.02 -12.34 -3.11
N VAL A 322 -16.36 -12.77 -2.03
CA VAL A 322 -15.79 -11.85 -1.05
C VAL A 322 -14.45 -12.34 -0.53
N THR A 323 -13.61 -11.39 -0.13
CA THR A 323 -12.38 -11.66 0.61
C THR A 323 -12.49 -11.14 2.03
N ASP A 324 -12.02 -11.93 3.00
CA ASP A 324 -11.92 -11.50 4.40
C ASP A 324 -10.47 -11.64 4.87
N VAL A 325 -9.84 -10.50 5.13
CA VAL A 325 -8.44 -10.44 5.57
C VAL A 325 -8.24 -10.94 7.00
N GLY A 326 -9.29 -10.95 7.81
CA GLY A 326 -9.29 -11.48 9.18
C GLY A 326 -9.35 -13.00 9.20
N LEU A 327 -10.10 -13.57 8.25
CA LEU A 327 -10.20 -15.02 8.04
C LEU A 327 -9.03 -15.56 7.22
N HIS A 328 -8.38 -14.74 6.39
CA HIS A 328 -7.46 -15.17 5.33
C HIS A 328 -8.14 -16.10 4.31
N GLN A 329 -9.38 -15.79 3.95
CA GLN A 329 -10.21 -16.63 3.11
C GLN A 329 -10.90 -15.86 1.98
N VAL A 330 -11.26 -16.61 0.94
CA VAL A 330 -12.16 -16.19 -0.13
C VAL A 330 -13.43 -17.03 -0.01
N LEU A 331 -14.60 -16.40 -0.12
CA LEU A 331 -15.89 -17.07 0.03
C LEU A 331 -16.79 -16.72 -1.14
N ARG A 332 -17.60 -17.69 -1.59
CA ARG A 332 -18.70 -17.47 -2.53
C ARG A 332 -20.03 -17.74 -1.85
N ILE A 333 -20.97 -16.82 -2.00
CA ILE A 333 -22.36 -16.91 -1.55
C ILE A 333 -23.24 -17.01 -2.80
N PRO A 334 -23.95 -18.12 -3.03
CA PRO A 334 -24.77 -18.27 -4.22
C PRO A 334 -25.91 -17.26 -4.31
N ALA A 335 -26.33 -16.96 -5.54
CA ALA A 335 -27.47 -16.10 -5.80
C ALA A 335 -28.70 -16.50 -4.96
N GLY A 336 -29.27 -15.54 -4.24
CA GLY A 336 -30.43 -15.75 -3.36
C GLY A 336 -30.19 -16.59 -2.10
N LYS A 337 -28.95 -16.96 -1.75
CA LYS A 337 -28.59 -17.68 -0.52
C LYS A 337 -27.86 -16.78 0.47
N ASP A 338 -28.03 -17.02 1.78
CA ASP A 338 -27.40 -16.19 2.82
C ASP A 338 -26.12 -16.83 3.42
N THR A 339 -25.76 -18.03 2.96
CA THR A 339 -24.60 -18.78 3.45
C THR A 339 -23.67 -19.15 2.30
N PRO A 340 -22.35 -19.20 2.54
CA PRO A 340 -21.40 -19.57 1.51
C PRO A 340 -21.48 -21.06 1.20
N ASP A 341 -21.30 -21.42 -0.07
CA ASP A 341 -21.22 -22.81 -0.53
C ASP A 341 -19.80 -23.22 -0.95
N PHE A 342 -18.89 -22.25 -1.00
CA PHE A 342 -17.53 -22.43 -1.44
C PHE A 342 -16.60 -21.49 -0.66
N ILE A 343 -15.52 -22.04 -0.12
CA ILE A 343 -14.57 -21.35 0.75
C ILE A 343 -13.17 -21.83 0.39
N LEU A 344 -12.24 -20.89 0.17
CA LEU A 344 -10.81 -21.15 -0.01
C LEU A 344 -9.99 -20.49 1.09
N GLY A 345 -8.85 -21.09 1.41
CA GLY A 345 -8.01 -20.71 2.54
C GLY A 345 -8.39 -21.41 3.84
N GLU A 346 -7.48 -21.46 4.79
CA GLU A 346 -7.73 -22.00 6.13
C GLU A 346 -8.08 -20.86 7.10
N LYS A 347 -9.20 -21.04 7.81
CA LYS A 347 -9.78 -20.02 8.69
C LYS A 347 -8.78 -19.58 9.76
N PHE A 348 -8.43 -18.30 9.75
CA PHE A 348 -7.48 -17.64 10.66
C PHE A 348 -6.02 -18.06 10.52
N VAL A 349 -5.66 -18.79 9.46
CA VAL A 349 -4.30 -19.27 9.24
C VAL A 349 -3.71 -18.55 8.04
N PRO A 350 -2.89 -17.50 8.26
CA PRO A 350 -2.15 -16.86 7.19
C PRO A 350 -1.07 -17.79 6.64
N GLY A 351 -0.85 -17.75 5.33
CA GLY A 351 0.23 -18.49 4.69
C GLY A 351 0.53 -18.00 3.28
N SER A 352 1.58 -18.55 2.70
CA SER A 352 2.07 -18.22 1.36
C SER A 352 2.21 -19.44 0.44
N ASP A 353 1.75 -20.61 0.89
CA ASP A 353 1.63 -21.80 0.05
C ASP A 353 0.40 -21.73 -0.87
N MET A 354 0.11 -22.82 -1.60
CA MET A 354 -0.98 -22.85 -2.59
C MET A 354 -2.38 -23.03 -1.98
N THR A 355 -2.47 -23.36 -0.69
CA THR A 355 -3.74 -23.62 0.01
C THR A 355 -4.13 -22.50 0.98
N HIS A 356 -3.18 -21.65 1.35
CA HIS A 356 -3.36 -20.52 2.27
C HIS A 356 -3.26 -19.18 1.56
N PHE A 357 -3.95 -18.18 2.10
CA PHE A 357 -3.76 -16.78 1.75
C PHE A 357 -3.13 -16.02 2.91
N CYS A 358 -2.57 -14.85 2.64
CA CYS A 358 -2.14 -13.91 3.67
C CYS A 358 -2.80 -12.55 3.41
N LYS A 359 -4.01 -12.43 3.96
CA LYS A 359 -4.87 -11.24 3.89
C LYS A 359 -5.21 -10.94 2.42
N PRO A 360 -6.00 -11.82 1.76
CA PRO A 360 -6.39 -11.64 0.38
C PRO A 360 -7.22 -10.37 0.21
N THR A 361 -7.02 -9.69 -0.90
CA THR A 361 -7.55 -8.34 -1.13
C THR A 361 -8.76 -8.38 -2.04
N ASP A 362 -8.72 -9.07 -3.16
CA ASP A 362 -9.78 -8.97 -4.15
C ASP A 362 -9.94 -10.24 -4.98
N VAL A 363 -11.07 -10.33 -5.69
CA VAL A 363 -11.45 -11.48 -6.52
C VAL A 363 -12.13 -11.02 -7.81
N VAL A 364 -11.73 -11.59 -8.94
CA VAL A 364 -12.33 -11.33 -10.26
C VAL A 364 -12.70 -12.65 -10.90
N VAL A 365 -13.92 -12.77 -11.41
CA VAL A 365 -14.47 -14.03 -11.94
C VAL A 365 -14.69 -13.92 -13.45
N LEU A 366 -14.13 -14.86 -14.21
CA LEU A 366 -14.34 -14.97 -15.65
C LEU A 366 -15.69 -15.59 -15.96
N LYS A 367 -16.21 -15.34 -17.17
CA LYS A 367 -17.41 -16.00 -17.71
C LYS A 367 -17.33 -17.54 -17.73
N THR A 368 -16.12 -18.09 -17.78
CA THR A 368 -15.87 -19.54 -17.71
C THR A 368 -16.05 -20.12 -16.31
N GLY A 369 -16.14 -19.27 -15.29
CA GLY A 369 -16.12 -19.63 -13.88
C GLY A 369 -14.71 -19.77 -13.28
N GLU A 370 -13.65 -19.69 -14.10
CA GLU A 370 -12.30 -19.47 -13.57
C GLU A 370 -12.24 -18.11 -12.86
N PHE A 371 -11.37 -17.97 -11.88
CA PHE A 371 -11.27 -16.72 -11.12
C PHE A 371 -9.85 -16.44 -10.66
N PHE A 372 -9.59 -15.16 -10.40
CA PHE A 372 -8.32 -14.67 -9.89
C PHE A 372 -8.51 -14.11 -8.48
N VAL A 373 -7.51 -14.31 -7.63
CA VAL A 373 -7.46 -13.73 -6.28
C VAL A 373 -6.17 -12.95 -6.12
N SER A 374 -6.24 -11.69 -5.71
CA SER A 374 -5.08 -10.92 -5.27
C SER A 374 -4.81 -11.22 -3.80
N ASP A 375 -3.57 -11.63 -3.50
CA ASP A 375 -3.12 -12.01 -2.16
C ASP A 375 -1.99 -11.07 -1.74
N GLY A 376 -2.36 -9.95 -1.09
CA GLY A 376 -1.55 -8.73 -1.19
C GLY A 376 -1.01 -8.06 0.07
N TYR A 377 -1.66 -8.14 1.24
CA TYR A 377 -1.15 -7.38 2.40
C TYR A 377 0.11 -7.97 3.02
N CYS A 378 0.28 -9.30 2.96
CA CYS A 378 1.51 -9.97 3.39
C CYS A 378 2.12 -10.90 2.34
N ASN A 379 1.46 -11.06 1.19
CA ASN A 379 1.99 -11.70 0.00
C ASN A 379 2.07 -10.69 -1.16
N ALA A 380 2.62 -11.08 -2.29
CA ALA A 380 2.74 -10.22 -3.47
C ALA A 380 2.48 -11.03 -4.74
N ARG A 381 1.32 -11.70 -4.78
CA ARG A 381 0.94 -12.62 -5.85
C ARG A 381 -0.52 -12.47 -6.23
N VAL A 382 -0.81 -12.86 -7.46
CA VAL A 382 -2.14 -13.17 -7.95
C VAL A 382 -2.20 -14.68 -8.20
N ILE A 383 -3.32 -15.31 -7.84
CA ILE A 383 -3.54 -16.74 -8.02
C ILE A 383 -4.76 -16.94 -8.92
N LYS A 384 -4.58 -17.72 -9.98
CA LYS A 384 -5.64 -18.16 -10.88
C LYS A 384 -6.15 -19.53 -10.44
N PHE A 385 -7.46 -19.67 -10.35
CA PHE A 385 -8.15 -20.90 -10.00
C PHE A 385 -9.10 -21.35 -11.11
N ASP A 386 -9.30 -22.65 -11.21
CA ASP A 386 -10.43 -23.19 -11.95
C ASP A 386 -11.75 -22.95 -11.18
N LYS A 387 -12.88 -23.20 -11.84
CA LYS A 387 -14.22 -23.05 -11.22
C LYS A 387 -14.48 -23.90 -9.98
N ASN A 388 -13.64 -24.90 -9.72
CA ASN A 388 -13.74 -25.82 -8.58
C ASN A 388 -12.76 -25.44 -7.45
N GLY A 389 -11.95 -24.39 -7.62
CA GLY A 389 -10.98 -23.95 -6.62
C GLY A 389 -9.61 -24.62 -6.71
N ASN A 390 -9.31 -25.36 -7.78
CA ASN A 390 -7.96 -25.87 -7.98
C ASN A 390 -7.06 -24.76 -8.53
N VAL A 391 -5.86 -24.63 -7.96
CA VAL A 391 -4.87 -23.67 -8.45
C VAL A 391 -4.42 -24.05 -9.86
N ILE A 392 -4.61 -23.14 -10.81
CA ILE A 392 -4.09 -23.26 -12.18
C ILE A 392 -2.68 -22.68 -12.24
N LYS A 393 -2.51 -21.45 -11.74
CA LYS A 393 -1.25 -20.71 -11.83
C LYS A 393 -1.16 -19.63 -10.76
N THR A 394 0.06 -19.25 -10.41
CA THR A 394 0.35 -18.03 -9.67
C THR A 394 1.36 -17.18 -10.42
N PHE A 395 1.26 -15.86 -10.29
CA PHE A 395 2.22 -14.91 -10.81
C PHE A 395 2.33 -13.71 -9.87
N GLY A 396 3.39 -12.93 -10.03
CA GLY A 396 3.73 -11.85 -9.11
C GLY A 396 4.85 -12.23 -8.15
N THR A 397 5.73 -11.26 -7.85
CA THR A 397 6.74 -11.39 -6.81
C THR A 397 6.80 -10.12 -5.97
N GLN A 398 7.39 -10.19 -4.77
CA GLN A 398 7.71 -8.97 -4.03
C GLN A 398 8.73 -8.13 -4.83
N ASN A 399 8.66 -6.81 -4.64
CA ASN A 399 9.69 -5.89 -5.13
C ASN A 399 11.02 -6.17 -4.43
N MET A 400 12.01 -6.64 -5.18
CA MET A 400 13.35 -6.97 -4.68
C MET A 400 14.35 -5.81 -4.85
N GLY A 401 13.86 -4.59 -5.07
CA GLY A 401 14.66 -3.38 -5.27
C GLY A 401 15.10 -3.13 -6.71
N GLN A 402 14.73 -4.00 -7.64
CA GLN A 402 14.99 -3.83 -9.06
C GLN A 402 14.01 -2.80 -9.63
N ARG A 403 14.54 -1.83 -10.38
CA ARG A 403 13.74 -0.80 -11.05
C ARG A 403 13.96 -0.85 -12.56
N GLY A 404 12.91 -0.56 -13.30
CA GLY A 404 13.00 -0.29 -14.74
C GLY A 404 13.56 1.10 -15.01
N ASP A 405 13.75 1.40 -16.29
CA ASP A 405 14.26 2.70 -16.76
C ASP A 405 13.31 3.86 -16.42
N ASP A 406 12.04 3.58 -16.21
CA ASP A 406 11.00 4.50 -15.74
C ASP A 406 11.11 4.81 -14.23
N GLY A 407 12.04 4.16 -13.52
CA GLY A 407 12.21 4.29 -12.07
C GLY A 407 11.17 3.52 -11.24
N TYR A 408 10.24 2.79 -11.84
CA TYR A 408 9.28 1.94 -11.14
C TYR A 408 9.84 0.53 -10.93
N PRO A 409 9.33 -0.25 -9.96
CA PRO A 409 9.71 -1.65 -9.81
C PRO A 409 9.45 -2.44 -11.11
N LEU A 410 10.19 -3.51 -11.37
CA LEU A 410 9.99 -4.25 -12.63
C LEU A 410 8.55 -4.77 -12.79
N PRO A 411 8.07 -4.93 -14.04
CA PRO A 411 6.78 -5.57 -14.30
C PRO A 411 6.66 -6.93 -13.63
N GLY A 412 5.49 -7.23 -13.08
CA GLY A 412 5.24 -8.44 -12.30
C GLY A 412 5.74 -8.39 -10.85
N GLN A 413 6.41 -7.31 -10.42
CA GLN A 413 6.70 -7.08 -9.00
C GLN A 413 5.58 -6.28 -8.37
N PHE A 414 4.94 -6.81 -7.34
CA PHE A 414 3.87 -6.14 -6.61
C PHE A 414 4.31 -5.69 -5.22
N ASN A 415 3.72 -4.61 -4.76
CA ASN A 415 3.71 -4.16 -3.38
C ASN A 415 2.26 -3.90 -2.97
N ILE A 416 1.64 -4.94 -2.42
CA ILE A 416 0.21 -5.02 -2.15
C ILE A 416 -0.61 -4.95 -3.45
N PRO A 417 -0.67 -6.05 -4.25
CA PRO A 417 -1.72 -6.18 -5.26
C PRO A 417 -3.06 -6.07 -4.53
N HIS A 418 -3.88 -5.10 -4.88
CA HIS A 418 -5.06 -4.72 -4.09
C HIS A 418 -6.35 -4.94 -4.89
N GLY A 419 -6.89 -3.92 -5.55
CA GLY A 419 -8.05 -4.06 -6.45
C GLY A 419 -7.67 -4.66 -7.80
N MET A 420 -8.60 -5.38 -8.42
CA MET A 420 -8.43 -5.98 -9.74
C MET A 420 -9.66 -5.75 -10.62
N THR A 421 -9.46 -5.68 -11.94
CA THR A 421 -10.56 -5.60 -12.90
C THR A 421 -10.24 -6.38 -14.17
N LEU A 422 -11.28 -6.90 -14.81
CA LEU A 422 -11.19 -7.64 -16.07
C LEU A 422 -11.47 -6.72 -17.26
N VAL A 423 -10.53 -6.63 -18.17
CA VAL A 423 -10.69 -5.97 -19.47
C VAL A 423 -11.13 -7.05 -20.47
N GLU A 424 -12.43 -7.29 -20.54
CA GLU A 424 -13.00 -8.44 -21.25
C GLU A 424 -12.64 -8.49 -22.74
N ASP A 425 -12.64 -7.37 -23.44
CA ASP A 425 -12.34 -7.29 -24.88
C ASP A 425 -10.88 -7.64 -25.19
N LYS A 426 -9.96 -7.39 -24.24
CA LYS A 426 -8.53 -7.68 -24.38
C LYS A 426 -8.10 -8.99 -23.71
N GLN A 427 -8.98 -9.61 -22.92
CA GLN A 427 -8.63 -10.72 -22.04
C GLN A 427 -7.44 -10.36 -21.13
N TRP A 428 -7.48 -9.16 -20.55
CA TRP A 428 -6.47 -8.71 -19.60
C TRP A 428 -7.02 -8.62 -18.19
N LEU A 429 -6.21 -9.01 -17.21
CA LEU A 429 -6.43 -8.72 -15.80
C LEU A 429 -5.56 -7.52 -15.41
N CYS A 430 -6.19 -6.42 -15.01
CA CYS A 430 -5.50 -5.24 -14.51
C CYS A 430 -5.55 -5.21 -12.98
N VAL A 431 -4.41 -4.93 -12.35
CA VAL A 431 -4.22 -5.00 -10.90
C VAL A 431 -3.72 -3.64 -10.41
N ALA A 432 -4.41 -3.06 -9.42
CA ALA A 432 -3.93 -1.92 -8.66
C ALA A 432 -2.80 -2.38 -7.73
N ASP A 433 -1.58 -1.97 -8.04
CA ASP A 433 -0.36 -2.27 -7.30
C ASP A 433 -0.14 -1.17 -6.27
N ARG A 434 -0.75 -1.35 -5.09
CA ARG A 434 -1.15 -0.24 -4.23
C ARG A 434 0.00 0.62 -3.79
N GLU A 435 1.01 0.05 -3.16
CA GLU A 435 2.11 0.84 -2.59
C GLU A 435 3.18 1.19 -3.63
N ASN A 436 2.98 0.82 -4.89
CA ASN A 436 3.77 1.29 -6.03
C ASN A 436 3.04 2.39 -6.84
N GLY A 437 1.79 2.73 -6.50
CA GLY A 437 1.05 3.82 -7.14
C GLY A 437 0.84 3.61 -8.65
N ARG A 438 0.59 2.37 -9.07
CA ARG A 438 0.43 2.02 -10.50
C ARG A 438 -0.64 0.96 -10.72
N ILE A 439 -1.06 0.82 -11.97
CA ILE A 439 -1.84 -0.33 -12.46
C ILE A 439 -0.91 -1.19 -13.31
N GLN A 440 -0.94 -2.50 -13.12
CA GLN A 440 -0.27 -3.46 -14.01
C GLN A 440 -1.32 -4.39 -14.64
N CYS A 441 -1.29 -4.53 -15.96
CA CYS A 441 -2.18 -5.40 -16.72
C CYS A 441 -1.41 -6.59 -17.29
N PHE A 442 -2.03 -7.76 -17.17
CA PHE A 442 -1.49 -9.04 -17.60
C PHE A 442 -2.52 -9.73 -18.49
N ASP A 443 -2.09 -10.62 -19.38
CA ASP A 443 -3.03 -11.57 -19.99
C ASP A 443 -3.54 -12.58 -18.94
N LEU A 444 -4.52 -13.40 -19.31
CA LEU A 444 -5.10 -14.42 -18.41
C LEU A 444 -4.15 -15.57 -18.06
N ASP A 445 -2.95 -15.61 -18.65
CA ASP A 445 -1.86 -16.51 -18.31
C ASP A 445 -0.84 -15.86 -17.37
N GLY A 446 -1.03 -14.58 -17.00
CA GLY A 446 -0.17 -13.85 -16.08
C GLY A 446 1.08 -13.25 -16.75
N ASN A 447 1.13 -13.15 -18.07
CA ASN A 447 2.22 -12.46 -18.76
C ASN A 447 1.92 -10.97 -18.81
N PHE A 448 2.92 -10.15 -18.49
CA PHE A 448 2.79 -8.70 -18.46
C PHE A 448 2.47 -8.13 -19.85
N GLN A 449 1.49 -7.22 -19.91
CA GLN A 449 1.06 -6.56 -21.13
C GLN A 449 1.36 -5.06 -21.09
N ARG A 450 0.97 -4.39 -20.00
CA ARG A 450 1.04 -2.93 -19.89
C ARG A 450 1.01 -2.48 -18.43
N GLN A 451 1.55 -1.30 -18.15
CA GLN A 451 1.35 -0.61 -16.89
C GLN A 451 0.92 0.84 -17.09
N TYR A 452 0.25 1.39 -16.09
CA TYR A 452 -0.21 2.79 -16.05
C TYR A 452 0.22 3.43 -14.73
N HIS A 453 0.84 4.60 -14.80
CA HIS A 453 1.29 5.35 -13.62
C HIS A 453 1.23 6.87 -13.86
N PRO A 454 0.08 7.43 -14.30
CA PRO A 454 -0.08 8.88 -14.39
C PRO A 454 0.27 9.54 -13.05
N LYS A 455 0.85 10.74 -13.12
CA LYS A 455 1.34 11.47 -11.93
C LYS A 455 0.25 11.67 -10.87
N GLU A 456 -1.02 11.72 -11.27
CA GLU A 456 -2.18 11.89 -10.41
C GLU A 456 -2.42 10.70 -9.46
N PHE A 457 -1.89 9.51 -9.77
CA PHE A 457 -1.95 8.36 -8.87
C PHE A 457 -1.15 8.60 -7.58
N GLY A 458 -0.06 9.36 -7.66
CA GLY A 458 0.87 9.52 -6.55
C GLY A 458 1.50 8.19 -6.16
N SER A 459 1.74 8.00 -4.86
CA SER A 459 2.42 6.80 -4.35
C SER A 459 1.49 5.64 -4.01
N ARG A 460 0.16 5.84 -4.01
CA ARG A 460 -0.80 4.85 -3.50
C ARG A 460 -2.05 4.73 -4.36
N LEU A 461 -2.34 3.54 -4.88
CA LEU A 461 -3.53 3.26 -5.69
C LEU A 461 -4.35 2.12 -5.11
N PHE A 462 -5.58 2.36 -4.68
CA PHE A 462 -6.34 1.35 -3.94
C PHE A 462 -7.15 0.44 -4.86
N ALA A 463 -7.88 1.01 -5.81
CA ALA A 463 -8.73 0.23 -6.71
C ALA A 463 -8.68 0.77 -8.12
N VAL A 464 -9.05 -0.12 -9.04
CA VAL A 464 -9.15 0.11 -10.48
C VAL A 464 -10.36 -0.65 -10.97
N GLU A 465 -11.14 -0.05 -11.85
CA GLU A 465 -12.29 -0.66 -12.49
C GLU A 465 -12.35 -0.30 -13.98
N PHE A 466 -12.64 -1.30 -14.81
CA PHE A 466 -12.70 -1.15 -16.25
C PHE A 466 -14.06 -0.62 -16.71
N CYS A 467 -14.04 0.31 -17.67
CA CYS A 467 -15.21 0.77 -18.38
C CYS A 467 -15.00 0.59 -19.88
N PRO A 468 -15.88 -0.16 -20.59
CA PRO A 468 -15.72 -0.42 -22.03
C PRO A 468 -16.05 0.80 -22.91
N LEU A 469 -16.56 1.89 -22.34
CA LEU A 469 -16.86 3.11 -23.10
C LEU A 469 -15.56 3.75 -23.63
N HIS A 470 -15.67 4.47 -24.75
CA HIS A 470 -14.56 5.22 -25.37
C HIS A 470 -13.33 4.39 -25.76
N GLY A 471 -13.51 3.12 -26.13
CA GLY A 471 -12.39 2.25 -26.49
C GLY A 471 -11.62 1.70 -25.27
N GLY A 472 -12.12 1.96 -24.06
CA GLY A 472 -11.59 1.45 -22.80
C GLY A 472 -11.05 2.56 -21.91
N MET A 473 -11.66 2.69 -20.74
CA MET A 473 -11.20 3.58 -19.66
C MET A 473 -10.97 2.78 -18.39
N LEU A 474 -10.00 3.21 -17.59
CA LEU A 474 -9.79 2.70 -16.23
C LEU A 474 -10.18 3.80 -15.23
N PHE A 475 -11.18 3.50 -14.41
CA PHE A 475 -11.52 4.31 -13.25
C PHE A 475 -10.68 3.83 -12.09
N ALA A 476 -9.89 4.71 -11.48
CA ALA A 476 -9.04 4.36 -10.37
C ALA A 476 -9.23 5.34 -9.21
N VAL A 477 -8.99 4.88 -7.99
CA VAL A 477 -9.00 5.73 -6.80
C VAL A 477 -7.67 5.59 -6.06
N ASN A 478 -7.02 6.73 -5.83
CA ASN A 478 -5.82 6.78 -5.00
C ASN A 478 -6.20 6.93 -3.52
N GLY A 479 -5.23 7.00 -2.61
CA GLY A 479 -5.53 7.21 -1.19
C GLY A 479 -4.54 8.11 -0.47
N PRO A 480 -4.76 8.37 0.83
CA PRO A 480 -3.92 9.25 1.63
C PRO A 480 -2.44 8.85 1.62
N ALA A 481 -1.58 9.80 1.26
CA ALA A 481 -0.13 9.62 1.11
C ALA A 481 0.71 10.62 1.94
N GLY A 482 0.13 11.20 2.99
CA GLY A 482 0.78 12.19 3.85
C GLY A 482 0.73 13.62 3.29
N PRO A 483 1.39 14.60 3.94
CA PRO A 483 1.22 16.03 3.65
C PRO A 483 1.62 16.47 2.24
N ASN A 484 2.57 15.75 1.61
CA ASN A 484 3.07 16.04 0.26
C ASN A 484 2.60 15.00 -0.78
N GLY A 485 1.62 14.17 -0.42
CA GLY A 485 1.05 13.18 -1.32
C GLY A 485 0.24 13.82 -2.44
N ALA A 486 -0.01 13.06 -3.51
CA ALA A 486 -0.99 13.44 -4.52
C ALA A 486 -2.37 13.70 -3.86
N PRO A 487 -3.18 14.64 -4.38
CA PRO A 487 -4.53 14.85 -3.88
C PRO A 487 -5.34 13.56 -3.90
N VAL A 488 -6.12 13.31 -2.85
CA VAL A 488 -7.02 12.15 -2.78
C VAL A 488 -8.20 12.37 -3.72
N GLN A 489 -8.33 11.54 -4.74
CA GLN A 489 -9.29 11.73 -5.83
C GLN A 489 -9.51 10.44 -6.62
N GLY A 490 -10.55 10.44 -7.45
CA GLY A 490 -10.71 9.49 -8.54
C GLY A 490 -9.97 9.98 -9.79
N ILE A 491 -9.49 9.04 -10.61
CA ILE A 491 -8.74 9.29 -11.83
C ILE A 491 -9.32 8.41 -12.93
N ILE A 492 -9.62 8.99 -14.08
CA ILE A 492 -10.02 8.28 -15.30
C ILE A 492 -8.80 8.25 -16.22
N VAL A 493 -8.37 7.05 -16.59
CA VAL A 493 -7.22 6.82 -17.46
C VAL A 493 -7.69 6.26 -18.79
N ASP A 494 -7.21 6.84 -19.88
CA ASP A 494 -7.38 6.31 -21.23
C ASP A 494 -6.52 5.05 -21.37
N MET A 495 -7.13 3.91 -21.69
CA MET A 495 -6.38 2.65 -21.74
C MET A 495 -5.38 2.59 -22.90
N GLU A 496 -5.64 3.27 -24.00
CA GLU A 496 -4.81 3.21 -25.19
C GLU A 496 -3.52 4.03 -25.02
N THR A 497 -3.65 5.26 -24.54
CA THR A 497 -2.57 6.23 -24.38
C THR A 497 -1.94 6.20 -22.99
N GLY A 498 -2.66 5.72 -21.97
CA GLY A 498 -2.26 5.75 -20.57
C GLY A 498 -2.30 7.13 -19.92
N ASN A 499 -2.84 8.13 -20.61
CA ASN A 499 -2.98 9.49 -20.09
C ASN A 499 -4.19 9.62 -19.18
N THR A 500 -4.08 10.52 -18.20
CA THR A 500 -5.23 10.96 -17.42
C THR A 500 -6.20 11.72 -18.30
N LEU A 501 -7.43 11.23 -18.41
CA LEU A 501 -8.55 11.89 -19.08
C LEU A 501 -9.19 12.95 -18.19
N GLU A 502 -9.47 12.57 -16.94
CA GLU A 502 -10.09 13.45 -15.95
C GLU A 502 -9.74 12.97 -14.54
N THR A 503 -9.60 13.91 -13.60
CA THR A 503 -9.65 13.63 -12.17
C THR A 503 -10.99 14.07 -11.61
N PHE A 504 -11.60 13.28 -10.73
CA PHE A 504 -12.91 13.57 -10.17
C PHE A 504 -12.94 13.48 -8.65
N ASN A 505 -13.88 14.20 -8.06
CA ASN A 505 -14.01 14.25 -6.61
C ASN A 505 -15.45 14.54 -6.17
N ASN A 506 -15.80 14.16 -4.94
CA ASN A 506 -17.07 14.60 -4.36
C ASN A 506 -16.99 16.08 -3.95
N GLN A 507 -18.13 16.72 -3.65
CA GLN A 507 -18.18 18.15 -3.29
C GLN A 507 -17.33 18.53 -2.06
N GLN A 508 -17.05 17.56 -1.17
CA GLN A 508 -16.29 17.76 0.07
C GLN A 508 -14.83 17.31 -0.04
N GLY A 509 -14.43 16.76 -1.18
CA GLY A 509 -13.20 16.00 -1.34
C GLY A 509 -13.25 14.63 -0.65
N LEU A 510 -13.07 13.56 -1.42
CA LEU A 510 -12.76 12.21 -0.98
C LEU A 510 -11.61 12.26 0.02
N LYS A 511 -11.74 11.49 1.10
CA LYS A 511 -10.82 11.45 2.23
C LYS A 511 -10.03 10.16 2.27
N ASN A 512 -10.68 9.02 2.06
CA ASN A 512 -10.03 7.72 2.08
C ASN A 512 -10.81 6.69 1.25
N PRO A 513 -10.92 6.91 -0.08
CA PRO A 513 -11.59 5.97 -0.97
C PRO A 513 -10.80 4.66 -1.01
N HIS A 514 -11.53 3.56 -1.10
CA HIS A 514 -10.97 2.21 -1.00
C HIS A 514 -11.25 1.37 -2.23
N ASP A 515 -12.44 1.54 -2.78
CA ASP A 515 -12.92 0.73 -3.90
C ASP A 515 -13.81 1.55 -4.83
N VAL A 516 -13.88 1.12 -6.10
CA VAL A 516 -14.61 1.78 -7.17
C VAL A 516 -15.33 0.75 -8.04
N ALA A 517 -16.59 1.01 -8.38
CA ALA A 517 -17.38 0.19 -9.31
C ALA A 517 -17.95 1.05 -10.44
N VAL A 518 -18.11 0.46 -11.62
CA VAL A 518 -18.62 1.15 -12.81
C VAL A 518 -19.82 0.39 -13.37
N ASP A 519 -20.98 1.02 -13.31
CA ASP A 519 -22.15 0.59 -14.06
C ASP A 519 -22.17 1.35 -15.39
N SER A 520 -21.55 0.75 -16.40
CA SER A 520 -21.44 1.34 -17.74
C SER A 520 -22.78 1.39 -18.48
N THR A 521 -23.77 0.57 -18.07
CA THR A 521 -25.10 0.56 -18.70
C THR A 521 -25.97 1.70 -18.19
N ASN A 522 -25.97 1.94 -16.88
CA ASN A 522 -26.71 3.06 -16.29
C ASN A 522 -25.88 4.34 -16.16
N LEU A 523 -24.67 4.34 -16.69
CA LEU A 523 -23.76 5.49 -16.74
C LEU A 523 -23.43 6.03 -15.35
N ARG A 524 -23.01 5.15 -14.44
CA ARG A 524 -22.72 5.50 -13.05
C ARG A 524 -21.39 4.94 -12.58
N VAL A 525 -20.74 5.69 -11.72
CA VAL A 525 -19.54 5.27 -10.99
C VAL A 525 -19.83 5.37 -9.50
N TYR A 526 -19.43 4.35 -8.76
CA TYR A 526 -19.60 4.28 -7.33
C TYR A 526 -18.24 4.25 -6.65
N VAL A 527 -18.03 5.06 -5.61
CA VAL A 527 -16.79 5.08 -4.82
C VAL A 527 -17.14 4.93 -3.36
N VAL A 528 -16.48 4.00 -2.67
CA VAL A 528 -16.65 3.78 -1.23
C VAL A 528 -15.44 4.22 -0.43
N GLU A 529 -15.66 4.73 0.77
CA GLU A 529 -14.61 5.24 1.65
C GLU A 529 -14.50 4.49 2.97
N LEU A 530 -13.26 4.26 3.43
CA LEU A 530 -12.97 3.73 4.78
C LEU A 530 -13.18 4.77 5.89
N ASN A 531 -13.21 6.04 5.54
CA ASN A 531 -13.49 7.20 6.39
C ASN A 531 -13.80 8.35 5.42
N PRO A 532 -15.00 8.95 5.43
CA PRO A 532 -16.01 8.94 6.50
C PRO A 532 -17.09 7.84 6.40
N ASN A 533 -16.77 6.67 5.84
CA ASN A 533 -17.70 5.54 5.69
C ASN A 533 -18.88 5.85 4.76
N LYS A 534 -18.57 6.45 3.61
CA LYS A 534 -19.56 6.94 2.65
C LYS A 534 -19.47 6.18 1.33
N LEU A 535 -20.62 6.03 0.70
CA LEU A 535 -20.78 5.57 -0.67
C LEU A 535 -21.22 6.76 -1.52
N TRP A 536 -20.43 7.08 -2.53
CA TRP A 536 -20.68 8.17 -3.46
C TRP A 536 -21.07 7.61 -4.82
N LYS A 537 -22.06 8.24 -5.45
CA LYS A 537 -22.42 8.02 -6.86
C LYS A 537 -22.02 9.24 -7.68
N PHE A 538 -21.42 8.98 -8.84
CA PHE A 538 -21.11 9.95 -9.88
C PHE A 538 -21.86 9.53 -11.14
N ASP A 539 -22.63 10.45 -11.72
CA ASP A 539 -23.30 10.19 -12.99
C ASP A 539 -22.34 10.50 -14.15
N MET A 540 -22.11 9.55 -15.05
CA MET A 540 -21.35 9.77 -16.28
C MET A 540 -22.19 10.61 -17.25
N ASN A 541 -21.52 11.54 -17.95
CA ASN A 541 -22.21 12.44 -18.85
C ASN A 541 -22.72 11.68 -20.11
N PRO A 542 -24.05 11.64 -20.35
CA PRO A 542 -24.64 10.83 -21.41
C PRO A 542 -24.20 11.23 -22.81
N LEU A 543 -23.76 12.48 -23.01
CA LEU A 543 -23.29 12.98 -24.32
C LEU A 543 -22.08 12.19 -24.85
N PHE A 544 -21.40 11.45 -23.98
CA PHE A 544 -20.22 10.66 -24.32
C PHE A 544 -20.55 9.19 -24.65
N THR A 545 -21.79 8.74 -24.48
CA THR A 545 -22.22 7.38 -24.88
C THR A 545 -22.40 7.18 -26.39
N LYS A 546 -22.43 8.26 -27.17
CA LYS A 546 -22.66 8.21 -28.62
C LYS A 546 -21.35 8.34 -29.40
N ALA A 547 -20.49 7.33 -29.34
CA ALA A 547 -19.46 7.12 -30.36
C ALA A 547 -18.91 5.69 -30.35
N VAL A 548 -19.69 4.75 -30.89
CA VAL A 548 -19.13 3.64 -31.67
C VAL A 548 -20.02 3.52 -32.92
N PRO A 549 -19.56 3.95 -34.11
CA PRO A 549 -20.19 3.54 -35.36
C PRO A 549 -20.07 2.02 -35.49
N SER A 550 -21.17 1.38 -35.87
CA SER A 550 -21.31 -0.04 -36.23
C SER A 550 -20.23 -0.55 -37.18
#